data_AF-A0A7K3LGW4-F1
#
_entry.id   AF-A0A7K3LGW4-F1
#
_cell.length_a   1.000
_cell.length_b   1.000
_cell.length_c   1.000
_cell.angle_alpha   90.00
_cell.angle_beta   90.00
_cell.angle_gamma   90.00
#
_symmetry.space_group_name_H-M   'P 1'
#
loop_
_entity.id
_entity.type
_entity.pdbx_description
1 polymer ?
#
loop_
_entity_poly.entity_id
_entity_poly.type
_entity_poly.pdbx_seq_one_letter_code
_entity_poly.pdbx_strand_id
1 'polypeptide(L)' 'AVFLEQNFMIGANKKFQELYTAAGGSNAIFNFPEYGTHSWEYWGQQLQAMKPDLQSHLGASPATESAPAE' A
#
# COMPACT_ATOMS: atom_id res chain seq x y z
N ALA A 1 6.87 4.16 -19.57
CA ALA A 1 6.05 3.89 -18.37
C ALA A 1 5.26 5.13 -17.93
N VAL A 2 5.84 6.35 -17.99
CA VAL A 2 5.24 7.65 -17.59
C VAL A 2 3.79 7.92 -18.08
N PHE A 3 3.37 7.38 -19.23
CA PHE A 3 2.04 7.62 -19.82
C PHE A 3 0.88 7.03 -19.01
N LEU A 4 1.06 5.89 -18.32
CA LEU A 4 -0.02 5.25 -17.55
C LEU A 4 -0.31 5.97 -16.22
N GLU A 5 0.67 6.69 -15.70
CA GLU A 5 0.66 7.22 -14.33
C GLU A 5 0.09 8.64 -14.26
N GLN A 6 0.50 9.51 -15.20
CA GLN A 6 0.20 10.94 -15.11
C GLN A 6 -1.24 11.29 -15.51
N ASN A 7 -1.87 10.52 -16.41
CA ASN A 7 -3.08 11.00 -17.10
C ASN A 7 -4.34 10.12 -16.99
N PHE A 8 -4.30 8.91 -16.40
CA PHE A 8 -5.50 8.07 -16.30
C PHE A 8 -5.73 7.44 -14.92
N MET A 9 -4.74 6.74 -14.36
CA MET A 9 -4.98 5.92 -13.17
C MET A 9 -5.00 6.73 -11.86
N ILE A 10 -4.21 7.79 -11.73
CA ILE A 10 -4.20 8.60 -10.50
C ILE A 10 -5.56 9.29 -10.24
N GLY A 11 -6.23 9.75 -11.30
CA GLY A 11 -7.55 10.36 -11.21
C GLY A 11 -8.62 9.38 -10.69
N ALA A 12 -8.64 8.16 -11.23
CA ALA A 12 -9.55 7.11 -10.78
C ALA A 12 -9.31 6.71 -9.32
N ASN A 13 -8.05 6.58 -8.89
CA ASN A 13 -7.72 6.24 -7.51
C ASN A 13 -8.10 7.35 -6.52
N LYS A 14 -7.89 8.63 -6.87
CA LYS A 14 -8.37 9.77 -6.06
C LYS A 14 -9.90 9.78 -5.99
N LYS A 15 -10.58 9.47 -7.10
CA LYS A 15 -12.04 9.37 -7.10
C LYS A 15 -12.54 8.25 -6.19
N PHE A 16 -11.84 7.12 -6.16
CA PHE A 16 -12.14 6.04 -5.23
C PHE A 16 -11.98 6.47 -3.77
N GLN A 17 -10.90 7.20 -3.42
CA GLN A 17 -10.73 7.76 -2.08
C GLN A 17 -11.91 8.66 -1.68
N GLU A 18 -12.33 9.57 -2.57
CA GLU A 18 -13.48 10.44 -2.32
C GLU A 18 -14.75 9.65 -2.01
N LEU A 19 -15.04 8.63 -2.83
CA LEU A 19 -16.23 7.78 -2.65
C LEU A 19 -16.15 6.94 -1.37
N TYR A 20 -14.98 6.41 -1.04
CA TYR A 20 -14.76 5.66 0.20
C TYR A 20 -15.06 6.52 1.43
N THR A 21 -14.52 7.74 1.48
CA THR A 21 -14.77 8.68 2.57
C THR A 21 -16.23 9.14 2.60
N ALA A 22 -16.82 9.44 1.44
CA ALA A 22 -18.22 9.83 1.35
C ALA A 22 -19.20 8.74 1.82
N ALA A 23 -18.82 7.46 1.67
CA ALA A 23 -19.55 6.32 2.19
C ALA A 23 -19.34 6.08 3.70
N GLY A 24 -18.54 6.91 4.38
CA GLY A 24 -18.23 6.77 5.81
C GLY A 24 -17.06 5.82 6.11
N GLY A 25 -16.27 5.44 5.11
CA GLY A 25 -15.08 4.61 5.29
C GLY A 25 -14.03 5.33 6.14
N SER A 26 -13.46 4.62 7.11
CA SER A 26 -12.50 5.19 8.08
C SER A 26 -11.30 4.29 8.38
N ASN A 27 -11.12 3.20 7.63
CA ASN A 27 -10.07 2.19 7.86
C ASN A 27 -9.30 1.86 6.57
N ALA A 28 -8.88 2.89 5.84
CA ALA A 28 -8.06 2.74 4.64
C ALA A 28 -6.89 3.73 4.66
N ILE A 29 -5.75 3.28 4.14
CA ILE A 29 -4.56 4.10 3.93
C ILE A 29 -4.46 4.41 2.44
N PHE A 30 -4.48 5.70 2.08
CA PHE A 30 -4.33 6.18 0.71
C PHE A 30 -2.99 6.90 0.55
N ASN A 31 -2.04 6.28 -0.16
CA ASN A 31 -0.72 6.86 -0.43
C ASN A 31 -0.66 7.37 -1.88
N PHE A 32 -0.64 8.69 -2.07
CA PHE A 32 -0.48 9.34 -3.39
C PHE A 32 0.78 10.19 -3.42
N PRO A 33 1.98 9.59 -3.54
CA PRO A 33 3.23 10.33 -3.60
C PRO A 33 3.27 11.26 -4.83
N GLU A 34 3.96 12.39 -4.71
CA GLU A 34 4.12 13.37 -5.81
C GLU A 34 4.82 12.78 -7.04
N TYR A 35 5.59 11.71 -6.83
CA TYR A 35 6.28 10.97 -7.86
C TYR A 35 6.19 9.46 -7.62
N GLY A 36 6.08 8.71 -8.71
CA GLY A 36 6.10 7.25 -8.69
C GLY A 36 5.71 6.72 -10.05
N THR A 37 6.44 5.71 -10.54
CA THR A 37 6.16 5.08 -11.82
C THR A 37 5.43 3.75 -11.72
N HIS A 38 4.77 3.34 -12.81
CA HIS A 38 4.11 2.06 -12.98
C HIS A 38 5.19 1.01 -13.23
N SER A 39 6.01 0.81 -12.20
CA SER A 39 7.18 -0.06 -12.22
C SER A 39 7.23 -0.87 -10.92
N TRP A 40 7.92 -2.01 -11.01
CA TRP A 40 8.05 -2.94 -9.90
C TRP A 40 8.78 -2.36 -8.71
N GLU A 41 9.71 -1.43 -8.95
CA GLU A 41 10.46 -0.76 -7.89
C GLU A 41 9.53 0.00 -6.94
N TYR A 42 8.56 0.76 -7.48
CA TYR A 42 7.59 1.49 -6.67
C TYR A 42 6.62 0.57 -5.94
N TRP A 43 6.15 -0.48 -6.59
CA TRP A 43 5.27 -1.45 -5.95
C TRP A 43 5.98 -2.23 -4.84
N GLY A 44 7.22 -2.63 -5.06
CA GLY A 44 8.05 -3.30 -4.06
C GLY A 44 8.29 -2.43 -2.83
N GLN A 45 8.53 -1.12 -3.02
CA GLN A 45 8.65 -0.17 -1.90
C GLN A 45 7.36 -0.07 -1.09
N GLN A 46 6.20 0.02 -1.75
CA GLN A 46 4.91 0.05 -1.04
C GLN A 46 4.63 -1.26 -0.29
N LEU A 47 4.95 -2.42 -0.87
CA LEU A 47 4.80 -3.71 -0.19
C LEU A 47 5.63 -3.78 1.11
N GLN A 48 6.89 -3.32 1.06
CA GLN A 48 7.72 -3.27 2.27
C GLN A 48 7.17 -2.29 3.31
N ALA A 49 6.63 -1.15 2.87
CA ALA A 49 6.01 -0.17 3.75
C ALA A 49 4.73 -0.69 4.43
N MET A 50 3.96 -1.55 3.76
CA MET A 50 2.73 -2.15 4.29
C MET A 50 2.97 -3.31 5.27
N LYS A 51 4.17 -3.89 5.31
CA LYS A 51 4.50 -5.03 6.17
C LYS A 51 4.06 -4.87 7.64
N PRO A 52 4.42 -3.79 8.37
CA PRO A 52 4.00 -3.63 9.77
C PRO A 52 2.48 -3.51 9.92
N ASP A 53 1.82 -2.81 8.99
CA ASP A 53 0.37 -2.64 9.01
C ASP A 53 -0.35 -3.99 8.82
N LEU A 54 0.10 -4.79 7.86
CA LEU A 54 -0.41 -6.14 7.62
C LEU A 54 -0.20 -7.06 8.83
N GLN A 55 0.97 -7.00 9.46
CA GLN A 55 1.24 -7.78 10.67
C GLN A 55 0.29 -7.43 11.80
N SER A 56 0.08 -6.13 12.04
CA SER A 56 -0.84 -5.65 13.07
C SER A 56 -2.30 -6.04 12.79
N HIS A 57 -2.76 -5.83 11.55
CA HIS A 57 -4.17 -6.07 11.19
C HIS A 57 -4.53 -7.55 11.08
N LEU A 58 -3.59 -8.40 10.67
CA LEU A 58 -3.81 -9.84 10.54
C LEU A 58 -3.41 -10.64 11.79
N GLY A 59 -2.85 -9.98 12.81
CA GLY A 59 -2.36 -10.64 14.02
C GLY A 59 -1.15 -11.54 13.78
N ALA A 60 -0.36 -11.24 12.74
CA ALA A 60 0.84 -12.00 12.43
C ALA A 60 2.01 -11.47 13.29
N SER A 61 2.39 -12.22 14.32
CA SER A 61 3.65 -11.97 15.00
C SER A 61 4.81 -12.33 14.07
N PRO A 62 5.87 -11.52 13.98
CA PRO A 62 7.10 -11.99 13.37
C PRO A 62 7.48 -13.28 14.09
N ALA A 63 7.65 -14.36 13.33
CA ALA A 63 8.17 -15.59 13.90
C ALA A 63 9.49 -15.22 14.56
N THR A 64 9.55 -15.26 15.89
CA THR A 64 10.81 -15.35 16.60
C THR A 64 11.46 -16.57 16.01
N GLU A 65 12.49 -16.36 15.20
CA GLU A 65 13.31 -17.40 14.61
C GLU A 65 13.75 -18.31 15.76
N SER A 66 13.04 -19.42 15.93
CA SER A 66 13.37 -20.45 16.88
C SER A 66 14.69 -21.01 16.39
N ALA A 67 15.77 -20.50 16.98
CA ALA A 67 17.12 -20.98 16.76
C ALA A 67 17.12 -22.52 16.84
N PRO A 68 17.84 -23.21 15.94
CA PRO A 68 17.94 -24.66 16.02
C PRO A 68 18.56 -25.01 17.38
N ALA A 69 17.88 -25.87 18.14
CA ALA A 69 18.45 -26.50 19.31
C ALA A 69 19.64 -27.35 18.86
N GLU A 70 20.80 -27.09 19.47
CA GLU A 70 22.06 -27.83 19.29
C GLU A 70 21.94 -29.27 19.82
#